data_AF-A0A524K9A8-F1
#
_entry.id   AF-A0A524K9A8-F1
#
_cell.length_a   1.000
_cell.length_b   1.000
_cell.length_c   1.000
_cell.angle_alpha   90.00
_cell.angle_beta   90.00
_cell.angle_gamma   90.00
#
_symmetry.space_group_name_H-M   'P 1'
#
loop_
_entity.id
_entity.type
_entity.pdbx_description
1 polymer ?
#
loop_
_entity_poly.entity_id
_entity_poly.type
_entity_poly.pdbx_seq_one_letter_code
_entity_poly.pdbx_strand_id
1 'polypeptide(L)' 'MSQILTSALAFVAAIGLLVAIHEYGHYIVARALGVKVLRYSIGFGRVLWSRFAGP' A
#
# COMPACT_ATOMS: atom_id res chain seq x y z
N MET A 1 -18.76 -22.49 3.41
CA MET A 1 -17.50 -22.02 4.04
C MET A 1 -16.46 -21.57 3.02
N SER A 2 -16.24 -22.32 1.92
CA SER A 2 -15.25 -21.97 0.88
C SER A 2 -15.48 -20.61 0.21
N GLN A 3 -16.73 -20.27 -0.12
CA GLN A 3 -17.04 -19.02 -0.84
C GLN A 3 -16.73 -17.75 -0.02
N ILE A 4 -16.98 -17.76 1.29
CA ILE A 4 -16.68 -16.61 2.15
C ILE A 4 -15.17 -16.39 2.24
N LEU A 5 -14.40 -17.47 2.41
CA LEU A 5 -12.94 -17.40 2.48
C LEU A 5 -12.33 -16.90 1.17
N THR A 6 -12.77 -17.45 0.03
CA THR A 6 -12.29 -17.03 -1.29
C THR A 6 -12.64 -15.57 -1.58
N SER A 7 -13.88 -15.15 -1.31
CA SER A 7 -14.30 -13.75 -1.49
C SER A 7 -13.54 -12.79 -0.58
N ALA A 8 -13.31 -13.17 0.68
CA ALA A 8 -12.55 -12.35 1.62
C ALA A 8 -11.08 -12.18 1.17
N LEU A 9 -10.43 -13.27 0.75
CA LEU A 9 -9.06 -13.23 0.22
C LEU A 9 -8.98 -12.40 -1.07
N ALA A 10 -9.92 -12.60 -1.99
CA ALA A 10 -10.00 -11.83 -3.23
C ALA A 10 -10.22 -10.34 -2.96
N PHE A 11 -11.07 -9.98 -1.99
CA PHE A 11 -11.30 -8.60 -1.58
C PHE A 11 -10.03 -7.95 -1.04
N VAL A 12 -9.32 -8.61 -0.12
CA VAL A 12 -8.07 -8.09 0.45
C VAL A 12 -7.01 -7.93 -0.64
N ALA A 13 -6.88 -8.91 -1.54
CA ALA A 13 -5.94 -8.84 -2.66
C ALA A 13 -6.28 -7.69 -3.63
N ALA A 14 -7.55 -7.53 -3.98
CA ALA A 14 -8.00 -6.47 -4.88
C ALA A 14 -7.76 -5.07 -4.30
N ILE A 15 -8.11 -4.86 -3.02
CA ILE A 15 -7.87 -3.58 -2.33
C ILE A 15 -6.38 -3.33 -2.16
N GLY A 16 -5.59 -4.34 -1.79
CA GLY A 16 -4.14 -4.21 -1.66
C GLY A 16 -3.48 -3.80 -2.97
N LEU A 17 -3.89 -4.42 -4.09
CA LEU A 17 -3.38 -4.07 -5.43
C LEU A 17 -3.80 -2.65 -5.83
N LEU A 18 -5.06 -2.27 -5.61
CA LEU A 18 -5.57 -0.94 -5.94
C LEU A 18 -4.81 0.14 -5.17
N VAL A 19 -4.60 -0.03 -3.87
CA VAL A 19 -3.88 0.92 -3.03
C VAL A 19 -2.41 1.04 -3.44
N ALA A 20 -1.75 -0.10 -3.71
CA ALA A 20 -0.37 -0.10 -4.18
C ALA A 20 -0.19 0.70 -5.48
N ILE A 21 -1.10 0.50 -6.46
CA ILE A 21 -1.08 1.26 -7.72
C ILE A 21 -1.38 2.74 -7.47
N HIS A 22 -2.33 3.06 -6.58
CA HIS A 22 -2.69 4.45 -6.25
C HIS A 22 -1.50 5.22 -5.67
N GLU A 23 -0.83 4.65 -4.66
CA GLU A 23 0.34 5.27 -4.04
C GLU A 23 1.53 5.33 -5.00
N TYR A 24 1.69 4.33 -5.86
CA TYR A 24 2.70 4.37 -6.93
C TYR A 24 2.44 5.52 -7.92
N GLY A 25 1.19 5.80 -8.26
CA GLY A 25 0.80 6.96 -9.07
C GLY A 25 1.25 8.28 -8.43
N HIS A 26 0.99 8.47 -7.13
CA HIS A 26 1.46 9.64 -6.39
C HIS A 26 2.98 9.75 -6.40
N TYR A 27 3.68 8.62 -6.22
CA TYR A 27 5.15 8.59 -6.26
C TYR A 27 5.71 9.00 -7.62
N ILE A 28 5.15 8.50 -8.73
CA ILE A 28 5.58 8.86 -10.08
C ILE A 28 5.34 10.35 -10.32
N VAL A 29 4.15 10.86 -10.01
CA VAL A 29 3.80 12.27 -10.24
C VAL A 29 4.68 13.18 -9.39
N ALA A 30 4.91 12.86 -8.12
CA ALA A 30 5.82 13.62 -7.26
C ALA A 30 7.25 13.69 -7.84
N ARG A 31 7.77 12.55 -8.34
CA ARG A 31 9.08 12.52 -9.00
C ARG A 31 9.13 13.30 -10.31
N ALA A 32 8.09 13.20 -11.13
CA ALA A 32 7.99 13.93 -12.39
C ALA A 32 7.98 15.46 -12.17
N LEU A 33 7.40 15.91 -11.05
CA LEU A 33 7.37 17.31 -10.64
C LEU A 33 8.62 17.76 -9.87
N GLY A 34 9.64 16.90 -9.72
CA GLY A 34 10.89 17.22 -9.02
C GLY A 34 10.76 17.28 -7.49
N VAL A 35 9.67 16.76 -6.92
CA VAL A 35 9.46 16.70 -5.46
C VAL A 35 10.27 15.55 -4.88
N LYS A 36 11.10 15.85 -3.87
CA LYS A 36 11.92 14.85 -3.17
C LYS A 36 11.05 13.98 -2.26
N VAL A 37 10.81 12.74 -2.66
CA VAL A 37 10.08 11.76 -1.84
C VAL A 37 11.04 11.12 -0.83
N LEU A 38 10.81 11.37 0.47
CA LEU A 38 11.68 10.87 1.54
C LEU A 38 11.36 9.42 1.95
N ARG A 39 10.10 9.01 1.85
CA ARG A 39 9.62 7.67 2.20
C ARG A 39 8.47 7.30 1.27
N TYR A 40 8.53 6.11 0.71
CA TYR A 40 7.42 5.48 0.00
C TYR A 40 6.78 4.45 0.93
N SER A 41 5.47 4.54 1.11
CA SER A 41 4.68 3.61 1.91
C SER A 41 3.65 2.96 1.00
N ILE A 42 3.41 1.65 1.19
CA ILE A 42 2.31 0.94 0.57
C ILE A 42 1.30 0.60 1.68
N GLY A 43 0.14 1.26 1.71
CA GLY A 43 -0.91 0.96 2.70
C GLY A 43 -1.91 2.10 2.95
N PHE A 44 -2.47 2.13 4.17
CA PHE A 44 -3.57 3.01 4.56
C PHE A 44 -3.12 4.19 5.44
N GLY A 45 -2.11 4.99 5.04
CA GLY A 45 -1.72 6.25 5.70
C GLY A 45 -1.18 6.16 7.14
N ARG A 46 -1.88 5.47 8.06
CA ARG A 46 -1.38 4.97 9.34
C ARG A 46 -0.63 3.65 9.11
N VAL A 47 0.53 3.57 9.74
CA VAL A 47 1.29 2.33 9.85
C VAL A 47 0.45 1.32 10.64
N LEU A 48 -0.15 0.36 9.95
CA LEU A 48 -0.96 -0.70 10.58
C LEU A 48 -0.09 -1.64 11.43
N TRP A 49 1.19 -1.75 11.09
CA TRP A 49 2.16 -2.54 11.82
C TRP A 49 3.56 -1.96 11.63
N SER A 50 4.21 -1.56 12.73
CA SER A 50 5.60 -1.09 12.74
C SER A 50 6.39 -1.98 13.68
N ARG A 51 7.42 -2.67 13.17
CA ARG A 51 8.46 -3.25 14.03
C ARG A 51 9.71 -2.41 13.88
N PHE A 52 10.01 -1.62 14.91
CA PHE A 52 11.35 -1.09 15.13
C PHE A 52 12.17 -2.18 15.82
N ALA A 53 13.01 -2.88 15.06
CA ALA A 53 14.10 -3.67 15.60
C ALA A 53 15.39 -2.95 15.22
N GLY A 54 15.79 -1.99 16.05
CA GLY A 54 17.15 -1.46 16.07
C GLY A 54 17.97 -2.19 17.14
N PRO A 55 19.31 -2.20 17.05
CA PRO A 55 20.18 -2.69 18.12
C PRO A 55 20.01 -1.89 19.42
#